data_AF-A0A951ATK2-F1
#
_entry.id   AF-A0A951ATK2-F1
#
_cell.length_a   1.000
_cell.length_b   1.000
_cell.length_c   1.000
_cell.angle_alpha   90.00
_cell.angle_beta   90.00
_cell.angle_gamma   90.00
#
_symmetry.space_group_name_H-M   'P 1'
#
loop_
_entity.id
_entity.type
_entity.pdbx_description
1 polymer ?
#
loop_
_entity_poly.entity_id
_entity_poly.type
_entity_poly.pdbx_seq_one_letter_code
_entity_poly.pdbx_strand_id
1 'polypeptide(L)'
;MSQQDPGEGVDVARQELDQLRERMAAVKEQAAAEVNEKWTSPIRTKDLFDIKVKQRLANNDEYQALQTRIREAEAKLQAGGSDATGG
;
A
#
# COMPACT_ATOMS: atom_id res chain seq x y z
N MET A 1 -6.42 10.03 -34.95
CA MET A 1 -6.30 8.99 -33.91
C MET A 1 -5.07 9.38 -33.09
N SER A 2 -5.28 10.02 -31.94
CA SER A 2 -4.17 10.48 -31.10
C SER A 2 -3.46 9.26 -30.54
N GLN A 3 -2.18 9.12 -30.87
CA GLN A 3 -1.30 8.16 -30.24
C GLN A 3 -1.19 8.59 -28.78
N GLN A 4 -1.68 7.77 -27.85
CA GLN A 4 -1.37 7.93 -26.43
C GLN A 4 0.13 7.76 -26.29
N ASP A 5 0.82 8.81 -25.86
CA ASP A 5 2.25 8.77 -25.62
C ASP A 5 2.54 7.72 -24.54
N PRO A 6 3.52 6.81 -24.74
CA PRO A 6 3.86 5.79 -23.76
C PRO A 6 4.29 6.36 -22.39
N GLY A 7 4.64 7.65 -22.32
CA GLY A 7 4.89 8.37 -21.07
C GLY A 7 3.62 8.62 -20.24
N GLU A 8 2.48 8.90 -20.87
CA GLU A 8 1.22 9.25 -20.18
C GLU A 8 0.67 8.04 -19.40
N GLY A 9 0.79 6.83 -19.96
CA GLY A 9 0.37 5.59 -19.28
C GLY A 9 1.23 5.24 -18.06
N VAL A 10 2.53 5.54 -18.09
CA VAL A 10 3.44 5.32 -16.95
C VAL A 10 3.17 6.32 -15.83
N ASP A 11 2.90 7.58 -16.17
CA ASP A 11 2.59 8.63 -15.20
C ASP A 11 1.26 8.36 -14.48
N VAL A 12 0.23 7.89 -15.21
CA VAL A 12 -1.03 7.44 -14.62
C VAL A 12 -0.81 6.26 -13.67
N ALA A 13 -0.05 5.25 -14.08
CA ALA A 13 0.23 4.08 -13.23
C ALA A 13 1.03 4.43 -11.96
N ARG A 14 1.93 5.41 -12.02
CA ARG A 14 2.62 5.96 -10.83
C ARG A 14 1.66 6.68 -9.90
N GLN A 15 0.78 7.52 -10.46
CA GLN A 15 -0.23 8.24 -9.68
C GLN A 15 -1.19 7.28 -8.97
N GLU A 16 -1.62 6.21 -9.64
CA GLU A 16 -2.45 5.16 -9.04
C GLU A 16 -1.71 4.45 -7.89
N LEU A 17 -0.42 4.13 -8.08
CA LEU A 17 0.40 3.50 -7.05
C LEU A 17 0.53 4.40 -5.81
N ASP A 18 0.72 5.70 -6.00
CA ASP A 18 0.80 6.65 -4.88
C ASP A 18 -0.52 6.74 -4.11
N GLN A 19 -1.66 6.79 -4.80
CA GLN A 19 -2.98 6.75 -4.15
C GLN A 19 -3.20 5.46 -3.34
N LEU A 20 -2.79 4.30 -3.88
CA LEU A 20 -2.88 3.03 -3.16
C LEU A 20 -2.01 3.03 -1.89
N ARG A 21 -0.82 3.63 -1.95
CA ARG A 21 0.09 3.76 -0.81
C ARG A 21 -0.44 4.71 0.24
N GLU A 22 -1.01 5.85 -0.16
CA GLU A 22 -1.70 6.78 0.74
C GLU A 22 -2.86 6.08 1.46
N ARG A 23 -3.68 5.33 0.71
CA ARG A 23 -4.78 4.57 1.31
C ARG A 23 -4.28 3.53 2.29
N MET A 24 -3.19 2.83 1.97
CA MET A 24 -2.57 1.88 2.88
C MET A 24 -2.03 2.56 4.15
N ALA A 25 -1.44 3.75 4.05
CA ALA A 25 -0.99 4.52 5.20
C ALA A 25 -2.17 4.89 6.11
N ALA A 26 -3.28 5.35 5.54
CA ALA A 26 -4.50 5.65 6.30
C ALA A 26 -5.03 4.41 7.04
N VAL A 27 -5.05 3.23 6.41
CA VAL A 27 -5.47 1.98 7.06
C VAL A 27 -4.52 1.58 8.20
N LYS A 28 -3.21 1.79 8.04
CA LYS A 28 -2.22 1.57 9.12
C LYS A 28 -2.45 2.49 10.31
N GLU A 29 -2.72 3.77 10.06
CA GLU A 29 -3.03 4.75 11.10
C GLU A 29 -4.33 4.41 11.83
N GLN A 30 -5.38 4.03 11.09
CA GLN A 30 -6.64 3.58 11.68
C GLN A 30 -6.44 2.34 12.56
N ALA A 31 -5.68 1.34 12.10
CA ALA A 31 -5.39 0.16 12.91
C ALA A 31 -4.60 0.52 14.19
N ALA A 32 -3.66 1.47 14.10
CA ALA A 32 -2.93 1.97 15.26
C ALA A 32 -3.85 2.71 16.24
N ALA A 33 -4.72 3.58 15.76
CA ALA A 33 -5.70 4.30 16.56
C ALA A 33 -6.66 3.34 17.28
N GLU A 34 -7.19 2.35 16.57
CA GLU A 34 -8.08 1.34 17.14
C GLU A 34 -7.39 0.51 18.23
N VAL A 35 -6.14 0.08 18.02
CA VAL A 35 -5.39 -0.64 19.06
C VAL A 35 -5.13 0.28 20.24
N ASN A 36 -4.81 1.55 20.01
CA ASN A 36 -4.54 2.51 21.08
C ASN A 36 -5.78 2.77 21.94
N GLU A 37 -6.95 2.86 21.31
CA GLU A 37 -8.23 3.09 21.99
C GLU A 37 -8.73 1.84 22.72
N LYS A 38 -8.67 0.67 22.07
CA LYS A 38 -9.29 -0.56 22.57
C LYS A 38 -8.38 -1.38 23.48
N TRP A 39 -7.06 -1.16 23.44
CA TRP A 39 -6.10 -1.94 24.21
C TRP A 39 -5.35 -1.08 25.25
N THR A 40 -5.88 -1.12 26.46
CA THR A 40 -5.23 -0.56 27.65
C THR A 40 -4.59 -1.72 28.43
N SER A 41 -3.25 -1.71 28.56
CA SER A 41 -2.51 -2.73 29.30
C SER A 41 -1.46 -2.08 30.20
N PRO A 42 -1.30 -2.53 31.47
CA PRO A 42 -0.30 -2.00 32.39
C PRO A 42 1.15 -2.35 31.98
N ILE A 43 1.33 -3.36 31.13
CA ILE A 43 2.63 -3.76 30.58
C ILE A 43 2.79 -3.34 29.12
N ARG A 44 2.01 -2.36 28.66
CA ARG A 44 2.05 -1.89 27.27
C ARG A 44 3.43 -1.30 26.98
N THR A 45 4.16 -1.95 26.09
CA THR A 45 5.38 -1.43 25.48
C THR A 45 5.12 -1.05 24.02
N LYS A 46 6.03 -0.27 23.44
CA LYS A 46 5.98 0.05 22.00
C LYS A 46 5.98 -1.23 21.14
N ASP A 47 6.81 -2.20 21.47
CA ASP A 47 6.91 -3.44 20.68
C ASP A 47 5.63 -4.27 20.72
N LEU A 48 5.00 -4.38 21.90
CA LEU A 48 3.72 -5.08 22.04
C LEU A 48 2.58 -4.35 21.32
N PHE A 49 2.62 -3.01 21.32
CA PHE A 49 1.70 -2.20 20.53
C PHE A 49 1.87 -2.45 19.03
N ASP A 50 3.10 -2.42 18.53
CA ASP A 50 3.39 -2.68 17.11
C ASP A 50 2.96 -4.10 16.71
N ILE A 51 3.14 -5.10 17.58
CA ILE A 51 2.64 -6.47 17.37
C ILE A 51 1.11 -6.49 17.25
N LYS A 52 0.39 -5.80 18.15
CA LYS A 52 -1.07 -5.71 18.12
C LYS A 52 -1.57 -5.00 16.86
N VAL A 53 -0.91 -3.93 16.43
CA VAL A 53 -1.23 -3.24 15.18
C VAL A 53 -1.01 -4.16 13.98
N LYS A 54 0.10 -4.90 13.92
CA LYS A 54 0.35 -5.90 12.88
C LYS A 54 -0.72 -6.99 12.85
N GLN A 55 -1.13 -7.50 14.02
CA GLN A 55 -2.22 -8.47 14.12
C GLN A 55 -3.54 -7.88 13.62
N ARG A 56 -3.84 -6.61 13.92
CA ARG A 56 -5.04 -5.94 13.43
C ARG A 56 -5.04 -5.81 11.92
N LEU A 57 -3.91 -5.41 11.33
CA LEU A 57 -3.72 -5.28 9.88
C LEU A 57 -3.75 -6.62 9.15
N ALA A 58 -3.20 -7.68 9.75
CA ALA A 58 -3.23 -9.03 9.18
C ALA A 58 -4.66 -9.55 9.00
N ASN A 59 -5.60 -9.11 9.84
CA ASN A 59 -7.02 -9.46 9.78
C ASN A 59 -7.89 -8.38 9.09
N ASN A 60 -7.28 -7.40 8.42
CA ASN A 60 -8.00 -6.33 7.73
C ASN A 60 -8.01 -6.64 6.22
N ASP A 61 -9.20 -6.95 5.69
CA ASP A 61 -9.38 -7.33 4.28
C ASP A 61 -8.97 -6.22 3.31
N GLU A 62 -9.24 -4.96 3.66
CA GLU A 62 -8.82 -3.80 2.87
C GLU A 62 -7.29 -3.69 2.80
N TYR A 63 -6.60 -3.90 3.93
CA TYR A 63 -5.15 -3.89 3.98
C TYR A 63 -4.54 -4.98 3.09
N GLN A 64 -5.08 -6.21 3.14
CA GLN A 64 -4.62 -7.33 2.30
C GLN A 64 -4.87 -7.07 0.81
N ALA A 65 -6.04 -6.50 0.48
CA ALA A 65 -6.36 -6.13 -0.90
C ALA A 65 -5.44 -5.03 -1.42
N LEU A 66 -5.18 -3.99 -0.62
CA LEU A 66 -4.24 -2.92 -0.97
C LEU A 66 -2.82 -3.43 -1.15
N GLN A 67 -2.36 -4.35 -0.29
CA GLN A 67 -1.04 -4.95 -0.42
C GLN A 67 -0.87 -5.73 -1.73
N THR A 68 -1.89 -6.51 -2.10
CA THR A 68 -1.90 -7.23 -3.39
C THR A 68 -1.87 -6.26 -4.56
N ARG A 69 -2.75 -5.24 -4.55
CA ARG A 69 -2.84 -4.24 -5.63
C ARG A 69 -1.57 -3.42 -5.80
N ILE A 70 -0.94 -3.00 -4.70
CA ILE A 70 0.35 -2.28 -4.75
C ILE A 70 1.40 -3.18 -5.40
N ARG A 71 1.50 -4.45 -4.99
CA ARG A 71 2.47 -5.39 -5.58
C ARG A 71 2.24 -5.59 -7.07
N GLU A 72 0.99 -5.71 -7.50
CA GLU A 72 0.64 -5.83 -8.92
C GLU A 72 0.94 -4.55 -9.71
N ALA A 73 0.63 -3.38 -9.16
CA ALA A 73 0.91 -2.09 -9.79
C ALA A 73 2.43 -1.86 -9.92
N GLU A 74 3.21 -2.19 -8.90
CA GLU A 74 4.67 -2.15 -8.93
C GLU A 74 5.25 -3.10 -9.98
N ALA A 75 4.74 -4.33 -10.06
CA ALA A 75 5.16 -5.30 -11.07
C ALA A 75 4.82 -4.85 -12.49
N LYS A 76 3.64 -4.26 -12.71
CA LYS A 76 3.22 -3.68 -14.00
C LYS A 76 4.12 -2.52 -14.42
N LEU A 77 4.45 -1.62 -13.49
CA LEU A 77 5.38 -0.51 -13.74
C LEU A 77 6.78 -1.01 -14.11
N GLN A 78 7.28 -2.06 -13.45
CA GLN A 78 8.58 -2.67 -13.78
C GLN A 78 8.56 -3.35 -15.16
N ALA A 79 7.47 -4.06 -15.49
CA ALA A 79 7.31 -4.72 -16.78
C ALA A 79 7.16 -3.70 -17.93
N GLY A 80 6.33 -2.66 -17.77
CA GLY A 80 6.16 -1.60 -18.77
C GLY A 80 7.39 -0.71 -18.98
N GLY A 81 8.29 -0.65 -18.00
CA GLY A 81 9.60 0.00 -18.15
C GLY A 81 10.66 -0.85 -18.87
N SER A 82 10.44 -2.17 -19.01
CA SER A 82 11.42 -3.09 -19.59
C SER A 82 11.36 -3.17 -21.13
N ASP A 83 10.25 -2.79 -21.76
CA ASP A 83 10.11 -2.74 -23.23
C ASP A 83 10.78 -1.51 -23.87
N ALA A 84 11.34 -0.58 -23.09
CA ALA A 84 11.98 0.63 -23.59
C ALA A 84 13.52 0.53 -23.79
N THR A 85 14.16 -0.63 -23.53
CA THR A 85 15.64 -0.75 -23.58
C THR A 85 16.17 -1.94 -24.41
N GLY A 86 15.36 -2.55 -25.28
CA GLY A 86 15.79 -3.66 -26.14
C GLY A 86 15.88 -3.27 -27.61
N GLY A 87 16.87 -2.46 -27.97
CA GLY A 87 17.27 -2.18 -29.37
C GLY A 87 18.48 -3.00 -29.77
#